data_AF-A0A2Z5BSI7-F1
#
_entry.id   AF-A0A2Z5BSI7-F1
#
_cell.length_a   1.000
_cell.length_b   1.000
_cell.length_c   1.000
_cell.angle_alpha   90.00
_cell.angle_beta   90.00
_cell.angle_gamma   90.00
#
_symmetry.space_group_name_H-M   'P 1'
#
loop_
_entity.id
_entity.type
_entity.pdbx_description
1 polymer ?
#
loop_
_entity_poly.entity_id
_entity_poly.type
_entity_poly.pdbx_seq_one_letter_code
_entity_poly.pdbx_strand_id
1 'polypeptide(L)' 'MAKRTIRAGIVTYRAADGREGVFGFLGDEVDVHKDDLERFDRLNPAEPEKNDVEDASASA' A
#
# COMPACT_ATOMS: atom_id res chain seq x y z
N MET A 1 -3.90 -11.10 12.54
CA MET A 1 -2.79 -10.66 11.65
C MET A 1 -3.32 -10.65 10.24
N ALA A 2 -3.00 -9.63 9.44
CA ALA A 2 -3.36 -9.63 8.03
C ALA A 2 -2.15 -9.26 7.17
N LYS A 3 -1.87 -10.09 6.17
CA LYS A 3 -0.82 -9.84 5.20
C LYS A 3 -1.23 -8.69 4.29
N ARG A 4 -0.29 -7.79 4.03
CA ARG A 4 -0.44 -6.66 3.11
C ARG A 4 0.81 -6.48 2.30
N THR A 5 0.64 -6.08 1.04
CA THR A 5 1.75 -5.63 0.20
C THR A 5 1.86 -4.12 0.30
N ILE A 6 3.07 -3.60 0.52
CA ILE A 6 3.32 -2.16 0.51
C ILE A 6 3.34 -1.65 -0.94
N ARG A 7 2.69 -0.51 -1.17
CA ARG A 7 2.40 0.16 -2.45
C ARG A 7 2.78 1.64 -2.45
N ALA A 8 2.99 2.26 -1.28
CA ALA A 8 3.25 3.70 -1.15
C ALA A 8 4.75 4.09 -1.03
N GLY A 9 5.69 3.26 -1.51
CA GLY A 9 7.13 3.57 -1.46
C GLY A 9 7.78 3.13 -0.15
N ILE A 10 7.48 3.82 0.95
CA ILE A 10 7.90 3.47 2.31
C ILE A 10 6.73 3.67 3.28
N VAL A 11 6.46 2.68 4.12
CA VAL A 11 5.35 2.74 5.08
C VAL A 11 5.86 2.33 6.46
N THR A 12 5.48 3.12 7.48
CA THR A 12 5.68 2.77 8.88
C THR A 12 4.41 2.17 9.46
N TYR A 13 4.53 1.03 10.13
CA TYR A 13 3.38 0.26 10.62
C TYR A 13 3.69 -0.43 11.95
N ARG A 14 2.62 -0.90 12.61
CA ARG A 14 2.71 -1.81 13.75
C ARG A 14 2.70 -3.25 13.24
N ALA A 15 3.76 -4.00 13.54
CA ALA A 15 3.86 -5.40 13.16
C ALA A 15 2.88 -6.28 13.95
N ALA A 16 2.51 -7.41 13.36
CA ALA A 16 1.67 -8.43 13.97
C ALA A 16 2.09 -8.83 15.40
N ASP A 17 3.40 -8.91 15.66
CA ASP A 17 3.96 -9.25 16.97
C ASP A 17 3.87 -8.11 18.01
N GLY A 18 3.30 -6.97 17.64
CA GLY A 18 3.09 -5.81 18.50
C GLY A 18 4.21 -4.77 18.45
N ARG A 19 5.33 -5.03 17.74
CA ARG A 19 6.39 -4.03 17.54
C ARG A 19 5.85 -2.82 16.78
N GLU A 20 6.16 -1.63 17.28
CA GLU A 20 5.77 -0.36 16.69
C GLU A 20 6.92 0.27 15.89
N GLY A 21 6.59 1.17 14.97
CA GLY A 21 7.60 1.92 14.20
C GLY A 21 8.38 1.06 13.21
N VAL A 22 7.83 -0.09 12.79
CA VAL A 22 8.47 -0.95 11.79
C VAL A 22 8.32 -0.32 10.42
N PHE A 23 9.38 -0.33 9.62
CA PHE A 23 9.37 0.16 8.24
C PHE A 23 9.32 -1.01 7.26
N GLY A 24 8.61 -0.81 6.16
CA GLY A 24 8.71 -1.67 4.98
C GLY A 24 8.69 -0.82 3.71
N PHE A 25 9.10 -1.42 2.61
CA PHE A 25 9.31 -0.78 1.32
C PHE A 25 8.32 -1.30 0.28
N LEU A 26 8.16 -0.54 -0.81
CA LEU A 26 7.34 -0.90 -1.96
C LEU A 26 7.61 -2.34 -2.41
N GLY A 27 6.55 -3.13 -2.48
CA GLY A 27 6.60 -4.55 -2.87
C GLY A 27 6.74 -5.53 -1.71
N ASP A 28 7.12 -5.07 -0.51
CA ASP A 28 7.25 -5.96 0.66
C ASP A 28 5.87 -6.52 1.07
N GLU A 29 5.85 -7.82 1.35
CA GLU A 29 4.76 -8.47 2.06
C GLU A 29 5.00 -8.38 3.57
N VAL A 30 4.08 -7.74 4.28
CA VAL A 30 4.19 -7.49 5.72
C VAL A 30 2.97 -7.99 6.47
N ASP A 31 3.18 -8.46 7.70
CA ASP A 31 2.13 -8.83 8.64
C ASP A 31 1.79 -7.65 9.55
N VAL A 32 0.65 -7.02 9.29
CA VAL A 32 0.22 -5.81 10.02
C VAL A 32 -0.67 -6.19 11.21
N HIS A 33 -0.49 -5.46 12.32
CA HIS A 33 -1.33 -5.58 13.51
C HIS A 33 -2.78 -5.20 13.19
N LYS A 34 -3.75 -5.96 13.73
CA LYS A 34 -5.18 -5.78 13.42
C LYS A 34 -5.70 -4.35 13.67
N ASP A 35 -5.20 -3.70 14.72
CA ASP A 35 -5.64 -2.37 15.13
C ASP A 35 -5.00 -1.24 14.29
N ASP A 36 -3.95 -1.54 13.50
CA ASP A 36 -3.29 -0.57 12.62
C ASP A 36 -3.72 -0.74 11.16
N LEU A 37 -4.57 -1.72 10.83
CA LEU A 37 -4.96 -2.03 9.45
C LEU A 37 -5.63 -0.86 8.74
N GLU A 38 -6.56 -0.18 9.40
CA GLU A 38 -7.28 0.95 8.79
C GLU A 38 -6.32 2.12 8.48
N ARG A 39 -5.42 2.41 9.42
CA ARG A 39 -4.38 3.43 9.22
C ARG A 39 -3.42 3.01 8.12
N PHE A 40 -3.00 1.75 8.10
CA PHE A 40 -2.11 1.19 7.08
C PHE A 40 -2.72 1.30 5.70
N ASP A 41 -3.94 0.80 5.50
CA ASP A 41 -4.61 0.79 4.19
C ASP A 41 -4.86 2.22 3.68
N ARG A 42 -5.11 3.18 4.56
CA ARG A 42 -5.22 4.62 4.20
C ARG A 42 -3.89 5.23 3.75
N LEU A 43 -2.78 4.86 4.37
CA LEU A 43 -1.42 5.33 4.00
C LEU A 43 -0.84 4.54 2.83
N ASN A 44 -1.41 3.36 2.55
CA ASN A 44 -0.98 2.42 1.54
C ASN A 44 -2.13 2.10 0.55
N PRO A 45 -2.75 3.13 -0.07
CA PRO A 45 -3.84 2.89 -1.00
C PRO A 45 -3.38 2.00 -2.14
N ALA A 46 -4.30 1.21 -2.70
CA ALA A 46 -4.06 0.64 -4.02
C ALA A 46 -3.79 1.81 -4.99
N GLU A 47 -2.87 1.65 -5.94
CA GLU A 47 -2.71 2.66 -7.00
C GLU A 47 -4.11 3.00 -7.54
N PRO A 48 -4.43 4.29 -7.79
CA PRO A 48 -5.65 4.59 -8.51
C PRO A 48 -5.62 3.73 -9.77
N GLU A 49 -6.72 3.02 -10.05
CA GLU A 49 -6.91 2.44 -11.38
C GLU A 49 -6.48 3.53 -12.36
N LYS A 50 -5.44 3.24 -13.15
CA LYS A 50 -5.13 4.09 -14.29
C LYS A 50 -6.45 4.10 -15.05
N ASN A 51 -7.16 5.22 -15.01
CA ASN A 51 -8.15 5.48 -16.05
C ASN A 51 -7.29 5.39 -17.31
N ASP A 52 -7.45 4.28 -18.04
CA ASP A 52 -7.01 4.17 -19.41
C ASP A 52 -7.73 5.30 -20.14
N VAL A 53 -7.11 6.48 -20.15
CA VAL A 53 -7.45 7.54 -21.09
C VAL A 53 -6.88 7.06 -22.41
N GLU A 54 -7.55 6.06 -22.98
CA GLU A 54 -7.54 5.77 -24.39
C GLU A 54 -8.24 6.97 -25.04
N ASP A 55 -7.48 8.04 -25.30
CA ASP A 55 -7.91 9.10 -26.20
C ASP A 55 -7.02 9.07 -27.44
N ALA A 56 -7.62 8.52 -28.48
CA ALA A 56 -7.14 8.51 -29.83
C ALA A 56 -6.96 9.96 -30.33
N SER A 57 -5.72 10.33 -30.61
CA SER A 57 -5.44 11.30 -31.68
C SER A 57 -4.52 10.57 -32.67
N ALA A 58 -5.08 9.79 -33.58
CA ALA A 58 -5.61 10.27 -34.86
C ALA A 58 -4.52 10.98 -35.66
N SER A 59 -4.14 10.31 -36.73
CA SER A 59 -3.31 10.72 -37.86
C SER A 59 -3.31 12.21 -38.18
N ALA A 60 -2.12 12.75 -38.46
CA ALA A 60 -1.87 13.79 -39.45
C ALA A 60 -0.53 13.53 -40.14
#